data_AF-A0A2N5AJ38-F1
#
_entry.id   AF-A0A2N5AJ38-F1
#
_cell.length_a   1.000
_cell.length_b   1.000
_cell.length_c   1.000
_cell.angle_alpha   90.00
_cell.angle_beta   90.00
_cell.angle_gamma   90.00
#
_symmetry.space_group_name_H-M   'P 1'
#
loop_
_entity.id
_entity.type
_entity.pdbx_description
1 polymer ?
#
loop_
_entity_poly.entity_id
_entity_poly.type
_entity_poly.pdbx_seq_one_letter_code
_entity_poly.pdbx_strand_id
1 'polypeptide(L)'
;MRIEEDLKLGFKDVLIRPKRSTLKSRSDVELEREFTFKHSGQTWSGVPIIAANMDTVGTFSMAKALATFGILTAVHKHYTVEELSLIHI
;
A
#
# COMPACT_ATOMS: atom_id res chain seq x y z
N MET A 1 13.33 22.73 22.30
CA MET A 1 13.09 22.50 20.86
C MET A 1 14.25 21.66 20.34
N ARG A 2 14.00 20.44 19.87
CA ARG A 2 15.04 19.60 19.26
C ARG A 2 15.07 19.96 17.78
N ILE A 3 16.13 20.62 17.34
CA ILE A 3 16.35 20.98 15.95
C ILE A 3 17.03 19.78 15.30
N GLU A 4 16.47 19.28 14.20
CA GLU A 4 17.10 18.24 13.39
C GLU A 4 17.88 18.90 12.26
N GLU A 5 19.21 18.83 12.33
CA GLU A 5 20.11 19.46 11.35
C GLU A 5 20.51 18.53 10.20
N ASP A 6 20.13 17.25 10.28
CA ASP A 6 20.51 16.26 9.28
C ASP A 6 19.86 16.53 7.92
N LEU A 7 20.63 16.27 6.86
CA LEU A 7 20.15 16.32 5.48
C LEU A 7 18.97 15.38 5.28
N LYS A 8 17.86 15.90 4.76
CA LYS A 8 16.66 15.13 4.42
C LYS A 8 16.57 14.97 2.90
N LEU A 9 16.59 13.73 2.43
CA LEU A 9 16.47 13.40 1.01
C LEU A 9 15.00 13.11 0.66
N GLY A 10 14.50 13.72 -0.40
CA GLY A 10 13.23 13.36 -1.04
C GLY A 10 13.43 12.44 -2.24
N PHE A 11 12.32 12.02 -2.85
CA PHE A 11 12.35 11.12 -4.02
C PHE A 11 13.12 11.69 -5.22
N LYS A 12 13.08 13.02 -5.41
CA LYS A 12 13.76 13.70 -6.51
C LYS A 12 15.29 13.76 -6.35
N ASP A 13 15.79 13.52 -5.13
CA ASP A 13 17.20 13.66 -4.80
C ASP A 13 17.98 12.35 -5.02
N VAL A 14 17.30 11.25 -5.38
CA VAL A 14 17.89 9.91 -5.45
C VAL A 14 17.47 9.15 -6.71
N LEU A 15 18.32 8.21 -7.14
CA LEU A 15 18.06 7.28 -8.23
C LEU A 15 18.50 5.87 -7.83
N ILE A 16 17.81 4.85 -8.34
CA ILE A 16 18.22 3.45 -8.16
C ILE A 16 19.30 3.13 -9.19
N ARG A 17 20.49 2.72 -8.73
CA ARG A 17 21.58 2.28 -9.63
C ARG A 17 21.24 0.91 -10.25
N PRO A 18 21.22 0.77 -11.59
CA PRO A 18 21.02 -0.52 -12.25
C PRO A 18 22.08 -1.55 -11.84
N LYS A 19 21.68 -2.82 -11.75
CA LYS A 19 22.56 -3.97 -11.48
C LYS A 19 22.26 -5.10 -12.46
N ARG A 20 23.25 -5.97 -12.70
CA ARG A 20 23.07 -7.18 -13.51
C ARG A 20 21.99 -8.05 -12.86
N SER A 21 21.00 -8.47 -13.66
CA SER A 21 19.90 -9.34 -13.23
C SER A 21 19.86 -10.60 -14.09
N THR A 22 19.35 -11.69 -13.52
CA THR A 22 19.04 -12.95 -14.23
C THR A 22 17.62 -12.97 -14.78
N LEU A 23 16.76 -12.02 -14.36
CA LEU A 23 15.39 -11.90 -14.86
C LEU A 23 15.39 -11.54 -16.35
N LYS A 24 14.58 -12.25 -17.12
CA LYS A 24 14.49 -12.06 -18.58
C LYS A 24 13.31 -11.17 -18.97
N SER A 25 12.25 -11.18 -18.17
CA SER A 25 11.05 -10.37 -18.39
C SER A 25 10.61 -9.66 -17.12
N ARG A 26 9.88 -8.56 -17.29
CA ARG A 26 9.20 -7.85 -16.20
C ARG A 26 8.05 -8.66 -15.60
N SER A 27 7.50 -9.60 -16.37
CA SER A 27 6.46 -10.55 -15.90
C SER A 27 6.97 -11.52 -14.84
N ASP A 28 8.29 -11.69 -14.72
CA ASP A 28 8.92 -12.64 -13.81
C ASP A 28 9.13 -12.05 -12.41
N VAL A 29 8.66 -10.82 -12.16
CA VAL A 29 8.84 -10.09 -10.91
C VAL A 29 7.65 -10.34 -9.98
N GLU A 30 7.92 -10.90 -8.80
CA GLU A 30 6.92 -11.07 -7.75
C GLU A 30 6.80 -9.79 -6.88
N LEU A 31 5.60 -9.22 -6.84
CA LEU A 31 5.28 -8.02 -6.07
C LEU A 31 4.62 -8.33 -4.73
N GLU A 32 4.01 -9.51 -4.57
CA GLU A 32 3.41 -9.92 -3.31
C GLU A 32 4.46 -10.04 -2.20
N ARG A 33 4.07 -9.64 -0.99
CA ARG A 33 4.89 -9.71 0.22
C ARG A 33 4.06 -10.27 1.35
N GLU A 34 4.70 -11.10 2.17
CA GLU A 34 4.14 -11.58 3.42
C GLU A 34 4.77 -10.81 4.60
N PHE A 35 3.93 -10.30 5.49
CA PHE A 35 4.36 -9.65 6.72
C PHE A 35 3.65 -10.25 7.93
N THR A 36 4.41 -10.52 8.98
CA THR A 36 3.87 -10.78 10.33
C THR A 36 4.03 -9.53 11.18
N PHE A 37 2.92 -8.96 11.64
CA PHE A 37 2.93 -7.73 12.42
C PHE A 37 3.36 -7.99 13.87
N LYS A 38 4.44 -7.32 14.30
CA LYS A 38 5.10 -7.52 15.62
C LYS A 38 4.14 -7.50 16.82
N HIS A 39 3.16 -6.58 16.82
CA HIS A 39 2.32 -6.34 18.00
C HIS A 39 0.98 -7.07 17.96
N SER A 40 0.40 -7.29 16.78
CA SER A 40 -0.87 -8.02 16.64
C SER A 40 -0.68 -9.52 16.43
N GLY A 41 0.50 -9.97 16.01
CA GLY A 41 0.76 -11.36 15.64
C GLY A 41 0.07 -11.80 14.35
N GLN A 42 -0.67 -10.91 13.68
CA GLN A 42 -1.38 -11.22 12.45
C GLN A 42 -0.42 -11.28 11.26
N THR A 43 -0.69 -12.17 10.33
CA THR A 43 0.01 -12.26 9.05
C THR A 43 -0.87 -11.71 7.93
N TRP A 44 -0.27 -10.95 7.03
CA TRP A 44 -0.90 -10.43 5.82
C TRP A 44 -0.03 -10.74 4.61
N SER A 45 -0.67 -11.11 3.49
CA SER A 45 -0.03 -11.29 2.19
C SER A 45 -0.75 -10.47 1.12
N GLY A 46 0.02 -9.82 0.24
CA GLY A 46 -0.49 -9.06 -0.90
C GLY A 46 0.52 -8.07 -1.47
N VAL A 47 0.10 -7.23 -2.40
CA VAL A 47 0.94 -6.17 -2.97
C VAL A 47 0.95 -4.98 -2.00
N PRO A 48 2.12 -4.52 -1.49
CA PRO A 48 2.21 -3.54 -0.40
C PRO A 48 1.98 -2.10 -0.87
N ILE A 49 0.83 -1.86 -1.48
CA ILE A 49 0.30 -0.56 -1.88
C ILE A 49 -1.03 -0.38 -1.14
N ILE A 50 -1.30 0.84 -0.67
CA ILE A 50 -2.51 1.16 0.08
C ILE A 50 -3.12 2.43 -0.50
N ALA A 51 -4.38 2.39 -0.96
CA ALA A 51 -5.11 3.59 -1.30
C ALA A 51 -5.39 4.44 -0.05
N ALA A 52 -5.14 5.75 -0.15
CA ALA A 52 -5.26 6.69 0.96
C ALA A 52 -6.73 6.83 1.44
N ASN A 53 -6.90 7.09 2.73
CA ASN A 53 -8.19 7.25 3.41
C ASN A 53 -8.86 8.61 3.18
N MET A 54 -8.72 9.16 1.97
CA MET A 54 -9.41 10.37 1.54
C MET A 54 -10.80 10.00 1.01
N ASP A 55 -11.79 10.86 1.23
CA ASP A 55 -13.16 10.70 0.73
C ASP A 55 -13.25 10.53 -0.79
N THR A 56 -12.31 11.11 -1.54
CA THR A 56 -12.22 10.98 -2.99
C THR A 56 -11.34 9.82 -3.49
N VAL A 57 -10.68 9.08 -2.58
CA VAL A 57 -9.72 8.02 -2.94
C VAL A 57 -10.12 6.68 -2.33
N GLY A 58 -10.24 6.62 -1.01
CA GLY A 58 -10.53 5.41 -0.23
C GLY A 58 -12.01 5.03 -0.23
N THR A 59 -12.64 5.01 -1.40
CA THR A 59 -14.05 4.67 -1.59
C THR A 59 -14.26 3.15 -1.73
N PHE A 60 -15.50 2.68 -1.58
CA PHE A 60 -15.81 1.27 -1.80
C PHE A 60 -15.56 0.79 -3.24
N SER A 61 -15.74 1.66 -4.23
CA SER A 61 -15.41 1.33 -5.62
C SER A 61 -13.91 1.13 -5.80
N MET A 62 -13.09 1.97 -5.18
CA MET A 62 -11.63 1.82 -5.18
C MET A 62 -11.21 0.51 -4.49
N ALA A 63 -11.80 0.22 -3.33
CA ALA A 63 -11.50 -1.00 -2.59
C ALA A 63 -11.81 -2.27 -3.40
N LYS A 64 -12.96 -2.34 -4.08
CA LYS A 64 -13.30 -3.46 -4.97
C LYS A 64 -12.35 -3.58 -6.17
N ALA A 65 -11.97 -2.46 -6.77
CA ALA A 65 -11.08 -2.46 -7.93
C ALA A 65 -9.64 -2.88 -7.56
N LEU A 66 -9.13 -2.44 -6.42
CA LEU A 66 -7.76 -2.76 -5.97
C LEU A 66 -7.64 -4.17 -5.39
N ALA A 67 -8.71 -4.70 -4.80
CA ALA A 67 -8.75 -6.06 -4.29
C ALA A 67 -8.43 -7.11 -5.37
N THR A 68 -8.81 -6.89 -6.63
CA THR A 68 -8.50 -7.80 -7.74
C THR A 68 -7.00 -7.90 -8.07
N PHE A 69 -6.20 -6.95 -7.59
CA PHE A 69 -4.75 -6.92 -7.71
C PHE A 69 -4.02 -7.26 -6.40
N GLY A 70 -4.74 -7.71 -5.37
CA GLY A 70 -4.17 -7.95 -4.04
C GLY A 70 -3.68 -6.68 -3.33
N ILE A 71 -4.25 -5.52 -3.69
CA ILE A 71 -3.88 -4.20 -3.16
C ILE A 71 -4.90 -3.76 -2.10
N LEU A 72 -4.40 -3.16 -1.03
CA LEU A 72 -5.21 -2.69 0.09
C LEU A 72 -5.83 -1.31 -0.16
N THR A 73 -6.94 -1.03 0.52
CA THR A 73 -7.56 0.30 0.57
C THR A 73 -7.87 0.66 2.01
N ALA A 74 -7.36 1.80 2.49
CA ALA A 74 -7.80 2.37 3.74
C ALA A 74 -9.09 3.17 3.46
N VAL A 75 -10.24 2.61 3.83
CA VAL A 75 -11.54 3.24 3.56
C VAL A 75 -11.67 4.56 4.34
N HIS A 76 -12.22 5.61 3.72
CA HIS A 76 -12.45 6.88 4.39
C HIS A 76 -13.52 6.77 5.49
N LYS A 77 -13.44 7.64 6.50
CA LYS A 77 -14.25 7.58 7.73
C LYS A 77 -15.63 8.25 7.65
N HIS A 78 -16.10 8.55 6.44
CA HIS A 78 -17.32 9.34 6.22
C HIS A 78 -18.53 8.49 5.82
N TYR A 79 -18.34 7.19 5.64
CA TYR A 79 -19.44 6.24 5.51
C TYR A 79 -20.09 6.00 6.87
N THR A 80 -21.40 5.81 6.87
CA THR A 80 -22.12 5.35 8.07
C THR A 80 -21.79 3.89 8.38
N VAL A 81 -22.15 3.45 9.58
CA VAL A 81 -21.96 2.04 9.98
C VAL A 81 -22.78 1.11 9.07
N GLU A 82 -23.97 1.55 8.68
CA GLU A 82 -24.83 0.83 7.75
C GLU A 82 -24.16 0.70 6.38
N GLU A 83 -23.60 1.78 5.84
CA GLU A 83 -22.87 1.76 4.57
C GLU A 83 -21.64 0.85 4.61
N LEU A 84 -20.89 0.85 5.73
CA LEU A 84 -19.77 -0.06 5.93
C LEU A 84 -20.21 -1.53 5.97
N SER A 85 -21.38 -1.83 6.51
CA SER A 85 -21.92 -3.20 6.53
C SER A 85 -22.30 -3.73 5.13
N LEU A 86 -22.51 -2.85 4.15
CA LEU A 86 -22.89 -3.21 2.78
C LEU A 86 -21.68 -3.57 1.91
N ILE A 87 -20.45 -3.36 2.39
CA ILE A 87 -19.26 -3.68 1.62
C ILE A 87 -19.03 -5.20 1.60
N HIS A 88 -18.95 -5.76 0.40
CA HIS A 88 -18.60 -7.16 0.17
C HIS A 88 -17.40 -7.13 -0.77
N ILE A 89 -16.22 -7.45 -0.23
CA ILE A 89 -14.94 -7.56 -0.93
C ILE A 89 -14.41 -8.97 -0.72
#